data_AF-A0A813PAI8-F1
#
_entry.id   AF-A0A813PAI8-F1
#
_cell.length_a   1.000
_cell.length_b   1.000
_cell.length_c   1.000
_cell.angle_alpha   90.00
_cell.angle_beta   90.00
_cell.angle_gamma   90.00
#
_symmetry.space_group_name_H-M   'P 1'
#
loop_
_entity.id
_entity.type
_entity.pdbx_description
1 polymer ?
#
loop_
_entity_poly.entity_id
_entity_poly.type
_entity_poly.pdbx_seq_one_letter_code
_entity_poly.pdbx_strand_id
1 'polypeptide(L)'
;MSRKDFFWEYTDEPHATRRREILAKYPQIKKLFGYDWRISLQFAATVFVQIFMAYMVRNMSWTELFIMTYVVSGTLNHSLSVGLHELSHNLAFGPHRPLANRLLGFFANLPMGVPTFITFKKYHRDHHKYLAVDGWDPDLPTRFEAKLFSSA
;
A
#
# COMPACT_ATOMS: atom_id res chain seq x y z
N MET A 1 -30.38 -19.49 -0.63
CA MET A 1 -30.41 -18.55 -1.77
C MET A 1 -29.13 -17.73 -1.72
N SER A 2 -28.30 -17.79 -2.77
CA SER A 2 -27.15 -16.89 -2.96
C SER A 2 -27.66 -15.44 -3.09
N ARG A 3 -27.04 -14.49 -2.37
CA ARG A 3 -27.39 -13.06 -2.45
C ARG A 3 -26.99 -12.53 -3.84
N LYS A 4 -27.89 -11.78 -4.48
CA LYS A 4 -27.67 -11.23 -5.84
C LYS A 4 -27.26 -9.75 -5.86
N ASP A 5 -27.17 -9.11 -4.69
CA ASP A 5 -26.82 -7.71 -4.55
C ASP A 5 -26.01 -7.49 -3.26
N PHE A 6 -25.42 -6.30 -3.14
CA PHE A 6 -24.67 -5.88 -1.97
C PHE A 6 -25.51 -5.87 -0.70
N PHE A 7 -24.83 -6.09 0.42
CA PHE A 7 -25.41 -5.92 1.74
C PHE A 7 -25.03 -4.55 2.28
N TRP A 8 -26.03 -3.83 2.78
CA TRP A 8 -25.90 -2.47 3.25
C TRP A 8 -26.08 -2.42 4.76
N GLU A 9 -25.03 -1.97 5.47
CA GLU A 9 -25.09 -1.65 6.89
C GLU A 9 -25.08 -0.13 7.07
N TYR A 10 -25.88 0.38 8.00
CA TYR A 10 -25.98 1.81 8.32
C TYR A 10 -25.33 2.16 9.66
N THR A 11 -24.58 1.22 10.24
CA THR A 11 -23.74 1.46 11.41
C THR A 11 -22.40 2.03 10.97
N ASP A 12 -21.80 2.86 11.83
CA ASP A 12 -20.45 3.38 11.58
C ASP A 12 -19.43 2.24 11.43
N GLU A 13 -18.32 2.56 10.74
CA GLU A 13 -17.26 1.61 10.50
C GLU A 13 -16.68 1.05 11.82
N PRO A 14 -16.40 -0.27 11.92
CA PRO A 14 -16.12 -0.92 13.19
C PRO A 14 -14.71 -0.61 13.75
N HIS A 15 -13.77 -0.10 12.95
CA HIS A 15 -12.37 0.13 13.34
C HIS A 15 -12.25 1.25 14.37
N ALA A 16 -13.00 2.34 14.27
CA ALA A 16 -13.00 3.42 15.27
C ALA A 16 -13.42 2.90 16.65
N THR A 17 -14.52 2.14 16.70
CA THR A 17 -15.02 1.53 17.94
C THR A 17 -14.02 0.52 18.50
N ARG A 18 -13.54 -0.41 17.66
CA ARG A 18 -12.53 -1.40 18.07
C ARG A 18 -11.24 -0.76 18.56
N ARG A 19 -10.75 0.29 17.90
CA ARG A 19 -9.55 1.04 18.33
C ARG A 19 -9.74 1.59 19.74
N ARG A 20 -10.89 2.19 20.03
CA ARG A 20 -11.21 2.74 21.36
C ARG A 20 -11.23 1.64 22.42
N GLU A 21 -11.88 0.51 22.15
CA GLU A 21 -11.97 -0.63 23.07
C GLU A 21 -10.59 -1.25 23.35
N ILE A 22 -9.80 -1.48 22.29
CA ILE A 22 -8.43 -2.02 22.40
C ILE A 22 -7.56 -1.07 23.22
N LEU A 23 -7.63 0.23 22.99
CA LEU A 23 -6.83 1.21 23.72
C LEU A 23 -7.28 1.41 25.17
N ALA A 24 -8.56 1.18 25.48
CA ALA A 24 -9.05 1.18 26.86
C ALA A 24 -8.55 -0.05 27.62
N LYS A 25 -8.56 -1.22 26.98
CA LYS A 25 -8.11 -2.49 27.57
C LYS A 25 -6.58 -2.60 27.66
N TYR A 26 -5.87 -2.08 26.67
CA TYR A 26 -4.41 -2.19 26.51
C TYR A 26 -3.76 -0.83 26.23
N PRO A 27 -3.74 0.10 27.21
CA PRO A 27 -3.23 1.45 27.00
C PRO A 27 -1.74 1.49 26.64
N GLN A 28 -0.97 0.45 26.98
CA GLN A 28 0.45 0.32 26.61
C GLN A 28 0.70 0.32 25.10
N ILE A 29 -0.29 -0.06 24.29
CA ILE A 29 -0.18 -0.05 22.81
C ILE A 29 0.12 1.35 22.29
N LYS A 30 -0.35 2.41 22.96
CA LYS A 30 -0.06 3.81 22.57
C LYS A 30 1.43 4.11 22.52
N LYS A 31 2.25 3.41 23.32
CA LYS A 31 3.72 3.57 23.31
C LYS A 31 4.37 3.09 22.00
N LEU A 32 3.67 2.26 21.23
CA LEU A 32 4.14 1.74 19.94
C LEU A 32 3.76 2.66 18.77
N PHE A 33 2.92 3.68 18.99
CA PHE A 33 2.53 4.60 17.93
C PHE A 33 3.69 5.54 17.62
N GLY A 34 4.02 5.66 16.33
CA GLY A 34 5.10 6.52 15.89
C GLY A 34 5.39 6.34 14.42
N TYR A 35 6.50 6.93 14.00
CA TYR A 35 7.08 6.80 12.67
C TYR A 35 8.46 6.16 12.80
N ASP A 36 8.91 5.46 11.76
CA ASP A 36 10.23 4.84 11.72
C ASP A 36 11.00 5.28 10.48
N TRP A 37 12.05 6.08 10.72
CA TRP A 37 12.93 6.57 9.67
C TRP A 37 13.74 5.45 9.00
N ARG A 38 13.91 4.30 9.66
CA ARG A 38 14.66 3.16 9.10
C ARG A 38 14.04 2.64 7.81
N ILE A 39 12.73 2.87 7.59
CA ILE A 39 12.04 2.58 6.34
C ILE A 39 12.73 3.29 5.16
N SER A 40 13.24 4.51 5.34
CA SER A 40 13.94 5.23 4.27
C SER A 40 15.23 4.55 3.84
N LEU A 41 15.94 3.92 4.78
CA LEU A 41 17.15 3.14 4.47
C LEU A 41 16.80 1.88 3.68
N GLN A 42 15.74 1.19 4.07
CA GLN A 42 15.27 -0.01 3.36
C GLN A 42 14.87 0.35 1.92
N PHE A 43 14.20 1.48 1.70
CA PHE A 43 13.79 1.91 0.37
C PHE A 43 14.99 2.32 -0.48
N ALA A 44 15.92 3.09 0.10
CA ALA A 44 17.19 3.41 -0.54
C ALA A 44 17.91 2.15 -1.02
N ALA A 45 18.11 1.18 -0.13
CA ALA A 45 18.76 -0.09 -0.46
C ALA A 45 18.00 -0.84 -1.57
N THR A 46 16.69 -1.00 -1.46
CA THR A 46 15.88 -1.71 -2.46
C THR A 46 15.94 -1.05 -3.84
N VAL A 47 15.86 0.29 -3.92
CA VAL A 47 15.95 1.01 -5.21
C VAL A 47 17.33 0.82 -5.84
N PHE A 48 18.41 0.98 -5.07
CA PHE A 48 19.76 0.78 -5.59
C PHE A 48 20.01 -0.66 -6.05
N VAL A 49 19.51 -1.65 -5.31
CA VAL A 49 19.56 -3.06 -5.73
C VAL A 49 18.83 -3.24 -7.05
N GLN A 50 17.62 -2.70 -7.22
CA GLN A 50 16.88 -2.83 -8.48
C GLN A 50 17.59 -2.13 -9.66
N ILE A 51 18.18 -0.96 -9.46
CA ILE A 51 18.98 -0.26 -10.48
C ILE A 51 20.21 -1.09 -10.86
N PHE A 52 20.92 -1.64 -9.88
CA PHE A 52 22.08 -2.51 -10.13
C PHE A 52 21.67 -3.77 -10.90
N MET A 53 20.56 -4.40 -10.50
CA MET A 53 20.03 -5.58 -11.16
C MET A 53 19.64 -5.30 -12.61
N ALA A 54 19.09 -4.12 -12.92
CA ALA A 54 18.78 -3.73 -14.29
C ALA A 54 20.02 -3.79 -15.22
N TYR A 55 21.21 -3.47 -14.71
CA TYR A 55 22.45 -3.61 -15.47
C TYR A 55 22.95 -5.06 -15.53
N MET A 56 22.80 -5.83 -14.45
CA MET A 56 23.22 -7.24 -14.38
C MET A 56 22.46 -8.14 -15.35
N VAL A 57 21.18 -7.87 -15.58
CA VAL A 57 20.32 -8.73 -16.41
C VAL A 57 20.44 -8.48 -17.92
N ARG A 58 21.24 -7.50 -18.37
CA ARG A 58 21.25 -7.01 -19.76
C ARG A 58 21.57 -8.04 -20.84
N ASN A 59 22.29 -9.12 -20.49
CA ASN A 59 22.70 -10.18 -21.41
C ASN A 59 22.03 -11.53 -21.11
N MET A 60 21.04 -11.55 -20.22
CA MET A 60 20.30 -12.77 -19.89
C MET A 60 19.34 -13.16 -21.03
N SER A 61 19.08 -14.46 -21.17
CA SER A 61 18.02 -14.96 -22.03
C SER A 61 16.64 -14.52 -21.50
N TRP A 62 15.62 -14.60 -22.36
CA TRP A 62 14.25 -14.28 -21.96
C TRP A 62 13.75 -15.15 -20.79
N THR A 63 14.10 -16.43 -20.75
CA THR A 63 13.71 -17.33 -19.67
C THR A 63 14.32 -16.90 -18.33
N GLU A 64 15.60 -16.57 -18.32
CA GLU A 64 16.28 -16.04 -17.13
C GLU A 64 15.67 -14.70 -16.70
N LEU A 65 15.39 -13.79 -17.64
CA LEU A 65 14.71 -12.53 -17.37
C LEU A 65 13.33 -12.74 -16.73
N PHE A 66 12.53 -13.68 -17.21
CA PHE A 66 11.23 -14.01 -16.61
C PHE A 66 11.37 -14.50 -15.17
N ILE A 67 12.33 -15.39 -14.89
CA ILE A 67 12.57 -15.88 -13.53
C ILE A 67 13.03 -14.73 -12.62
N MET A 68 13.98 -13.93 -13.09
CA MET A 68 14.53 -12.81 -12.31
C MET A 68 13.48 -11.72 -12.04
N THR A 69 12.63 -11.42 -13.02
CA THR A 69 11.55 -10.44 -12.84
C THR A 69 10.46 -10.96 -11.91
N TYR A 70 10.09 -12.24 -11.99
CA TYR A 70 9.07 -12.80 -11.10
C TYR A 70 9.57 -12.91 -9.66
N VAL A 71 10.77 -13.47 -9.45
CA VAL A 71 11.29 -13.76 -8.11
C VAL A 71 11.92 -12.52 -7.47
N VAL A 72 12.87 -11.87 -8.15
CA VAL A 72 13.63 -10.76 -7.54
C VAL A 72 12.85 -9.46 -7.66
N SER A 73 12.52 -9.04 -8.89
CA SER A 73 11.81 -7.78 -9.10
C SER A 73 10.41 -7.81 -8.48
N GLY A 74 9.68 -8.92 -8.61
CA GLY A 74 8.36 -9.10 -8.00
C GLY A 74 8.38 -8.94 -6.48
N THR A 75 9.29 -9.63 -5.79
CA THR A 75 9.43 -9.50 -4.33
C THR A 75 9.85 -8.09 -3.90
N LEU A 76 10.82 -7.48 -4.57
CA LEU A 76 11.28 -6.13 -4.22
C LEU A 76 10.19 -5.07 -4.50
N ASN A 77 9.45 -5.18 -5.60
CA ASN A 77 8.34 -4.27 -5.91
C ASN A 77 7.14 -4.47 -4.98
N HIS A 78 6.86 -5.69 -4.54
CA HIS A 78 5.86 -5.92 -3.50
C HIS A 78 6.26 -5.27 -2.17
N SER A 79 7.53 -5.41 -1.77
CA SER A 79 8.06 -4.72 -0.59
C SER A 79 7.93 -3.19 -0.71
N LEU A 80 8.26 -2.62 -1.88
CA LEU A 80 8.08 -1.21 -2.14
C LEU A 80 6.60 -0.80 -2.15
N SER A 81 5.67 -1.60 -2.66
CA SER A 81 4.24 -1.24 -2.69
C SER A 81 3.64 -1.16 -1.28
N VAL A 82 3.95 -2.13 -0.42
CA VAL A 82 3.62 -2.08 1.02
C VAL A 82 4.31 -0.88 1.69
N GLY A 83 5.52 -0.56 1.25
CA GLY A 83 6.22 0.63 1.70
C GLY A 83 5.54 1.96 1.30
N LEU A 84 5.05 2.08 0.08
CA LEU A 84 4.33 3.26 -0.41
C LEU A 84 3.00 3.46 0.35
N HIS A 85 2.38 2.37 0.82
CA HIS A 85 1.29 2.41 1.81
C HIS A 85 1.70 3.16 3.08
N GLU A 86 2.80 2.78 3.73
CA GLU A 86 3.29 3.47 4.94
C GLU A 86 3.62 4.95 4.69
N LEU A 87 4.21 5.28 3.53
CA LEU A 87 4.51 6.67 3.16
C LEU A 87 3.27 7.52 2.86
N SER A 88 2.17 6.88 2.47
CA SER A 88 0.89 7.57 2.28
C SER A 88 0.36 8.11 3.61
N HIS A 89 0.68 7.43 4.71
CA HIS A 89 0.42 7.85 6.09
C HIS A 89 1.48 8.79 6.67
N ASN A 90 2.55 9.09 5.93
CA ASN A 90 3.71 9.89 6.37
C ASN A 90 4.51 9.25 7.52
N LEU A 91 4.61 7.92 7.56
CA LEU A 91 5.21 7.19 8.68
C LEU A 91 6.73 6.96 8.57
N ALA A 92 7.41 7.50 7.55
CA ALA A 92 8.88 7.49 7.53
C ALA A 92 9.48 8.66 8.33
N PHE A 93 8.99 9.88 8.09
CA PHE A 93 9.54 11.09 8.74
C PHE A 93 8.53 11.83 9.63
N GLY A 94 7.37 11.21 9.84
CA GLY A 94 6.26 11.77 10.60
C GLY A 94 5.42 12.78 9.81
N PRO A 95 4.25 13.16 10.36
CA PRO A 95 3.28 14.04 9.71
C PRO A 95 3.77 15.48 9.54
N HIS A 96 4.74 15.92 10.35
CA HIS A 96 5.30 17.27 10.28
C HIS A 96 6.29 17.47 9.12
N ARG A 97 6.65 16.40 8.40
CA ARG A 97 7.55 16.46 7.23
C ARG A 97 6.92 15.83 5.99
N PRO A 98 5.77 16.35 5.51
CA PRO A 98 5.04 15.75 4.40
C PRO A 98 5.84 15.78 3.09
N LEU A 99 6.66 16.81 2.87
CA LEU A 99 7.52 16.91 1.68
C LEU A 99 8.59 15.82 1.67
N ALA A 100 9.26 15.56 2.80
CA ALA A 100 10.28 14.52 2.89
C ALA A 100 9.69 13.13 2.60
N ASN A 101 8.52 12.81 3.16
CA ASN A 101 7.82 11.56 2.85
C ASN A 101 7.42 11.48 1.36
N ARG A 102 7.03 12.62 0.77
CA ARG A 102 6.66 12.66 -0.66
C ARG A 102 7.86 12.43 -1.58
N LEU A 103 8.98 13.09 -1.31
CA LEU A 103 10.23 12.90 -2.05
C LEU A 103 10.74 11.46 -1.95
N LEU A 104 10.69 10.87 -0.75
CA LEU A 104 11.03 9.46 -0.58
C LEU A 104 10.08 8.55 -1.37
N GLY A 105 8.78 8.84 -1.41
CA GLY A 105 7.82 8.07 -2.19
C GLY A 105 8.06 8.17 -3.70
N PHE A 106 8.44 9.35 -4.21
CA PHE A 106 8.88 9.48 -5.60
C PHE A 106 10.10 8.62 -5.89
N PHE A 107 11.10 8.69 -5.02
CA PHE A 107 12.33 7.91 -5.15
C PHE A 107 12.05 6.39 -5.09
N ALA A 108 11.22 5.94 -4.16
CA ALA A 108 10.87 4.52 -4.02
C ALA A 108 10.05 3.97 -5.20
N ASN A 109 9.36 4.85 -5.93
CA ASN A 109 8.53 4.47 -7.08
C ASN A 109 9.34 4.38 -8.40
N LEU A 110 10.58 4.89 -8.43
CA LEU A 110 11.46 4.85 -9.60
C LEU A 110 11.59 3.45 -10.26
N PRO A 111 11.93 2.37 -9.52
CA PRO A 111 12.09 1.05 -10.14
C PRO A 111 10.78 0.41 -10.60
N MET A 112 9.62 0.94 -10.20
CA MET A 112 8.31 0.40 -10.59
C MET A 112 7.90 0.82 -12.01
N GLY A 113 8.58 1.80 -12.62
CA GLY A 113 8.34 2.25 -14.00
C GLY A 113 7.03 3.00 -14.25
N VAL A 114 6.10 3.02 -13.29
CA VAL A 114 4.82 3.71 -13.38
C VAL A 114 4.68 4.68 -12.20
N PRO A 115 4.37 5.97 -12.44
CA PRO A 115 4.26 6.98 -11.39
C PRO A 115 2.97 6.83 -10.59
N THR A 116 2.88 5.81 -9.73
CA THR A 116 1.67 5.45 -8.99
C THR A 116 1.56 6.15 -7.64
N PHE A 117 2.66 6.59 -7.02
CA PHE A 117 2.68 6.96 -5.62
C PHE A 117 1.70 8.08 -5.23
N ILE A 118 1.61 9.17 -6.00
CA ILE A 118 0.73 10.31 -5.64
C ILE A 118 -0.74 9.94 -5.76
N THR A 119 -1.09 9.24 -6.84
CA THR A 119 -2.44 8.76 -7.08
C THR A 119 -2.85 7.76 -6.00
N PHE A 120 -1.98 6.80 -5.71
CA PHE A 120 -2.17 5.84 -4.63
C PHE A 120 -2.35 6.57 -3.29
N LYS A 121 -1.46 7.50 -2.93
CA LYS A 121 -1.58 8.28 -1.68
C LYS A 121 -2.89 9.05 -1.57
N LYS A 122 -3.44 9.55 -2.67
CA LYS A 122 -4.75 10.21 -2.69
C LYS A 122 -5.85 9.20 -2.39
N TYR A 123 -5.99 8.19 -3.24
CA TYR A 123 -7.08 7.21 -3.13
C TYR A 123 -7.01 6.37 -1.86
N HIS A 124 -5.80 6.05 -1.40
CA HIS A 124 -5.58 5.37 -0.12
C HIS A 124 -6.08 6.18 1.08
N ARG A 125 -5.95 7.52 1.03
CA ARG A 125 -6.51 8.39 2.06
C ARG A 125 -8.04 8.49 1.95
N ASP A 126 -8.58 8.44 0.74
CA ASP A 126 -10.02 8.41 0.51
C ASP A 126 -10.62 7.11 1.07
N HIS A 127 -10.00 5.96 0.80
CA HIS A 127 -10.32 4.66 1.39
C HIS A 127 -10.39 4.71 2.92
N HIS A 128 -9.33 5.19 3.58
CA HIS A 128 -9.32 5.27 5.05
C HIS A 128 -10.31 6.29 5.63
N LYS A 129 -10.67 7.33 4.88
CA LYS A 129 -11.58 8.37 5.33
C LYS A 129 -13.05 7.95 5.14
N TYR A 130 -13.35 7.25 4.05
CA TYR A 130 -14.69 6.87 3.63
C TYR A 130 -14.82 5.35 3.54
N LEU A 131 -14.26 4.65 4.52
CA LEU A 131 -14.16 3.19 4.51
C LEU A 131 -15.54 2.54 4.32
N ALA A 132 -15.65 1.65 3.32
CA ALA A 132 -16.87 0.96 2.94
C ALA A 132 -18.05 1.88 2.51
N VAL A 133 -17.78 3.13 2.15
CA VAL A 133 -18.80 4.04 1.60
C VAL A 133 -18.84 3.91 0.07
N ASP A 134 -19.98 3.48 -0.46
CA ASP A 134 -20.19 3.32 -1.91
C ASP A 134 -19.93 4.62 -2.68
N GLY A 135 -19.23 4.49 -3.81
CA GLY A 135 -18.80 5.60 -4.66
C GLY A 135 -17.66 6.47 -4.11
N TRP A 136 -17.22 6.27 -2.86
CA TRP A 136 -16.13 7.04 -2.23
C TRP A 136 -14.92 6.18 -1.88
N ASP A 137 -15.14 4.96 -1.40
CA ASP A 137 -14.08 4.01 -1.13
C ASP A 137 -13.61 3.35 -2.45
N PRO A 138 -12.39 3.63 -2.92
CA PRO A 138 -11.86 3.04 -4.14
C PRO A 138 -11.58 1.53 -4.03
N ASP A 139 -11.58 0.96 -2.82
CA ASP A 139 -11.31 -0.47 -2.60
C ASP A 139 -12.59 -1.31 -2.58
N LEU A 140 -13.77 -0.69 -2.68
CA LEU A 140 -15.02 -1.43 -2.84
C LEU A 140 -15.14 -1.99 -4.26
N PRO A 141 -15.56 -3.25 -4.42
CA PRO A 141 -15.78 -3.82 -5.73
C PRO A 141 -16.94 -3.09 -6.42
N THR A 142 -16.74 -2.79 -7.70
CA THR A 142 -17.81 -2.30 -8.55
C THR A 142 -18.90 -3.36 -8.73
N ARG A 143 -20.11 -2.95 -9.13
CA ARG A 143 -21.20 -3.89 -9.49
C ARG A 143 -20.79 -4.88 -10.60
N PHE A 144 -19.89 -4.47 -11.49
CA PHE A 144 -19.37 -5.33 -12.54
C PHE A 144 -18.44 -6.39 -11.96
N GLU A 145 -17.45 -5.99 -11.16
CA GLU A 145 -16.51 -6.91 -10.51
C GLU A 145 -17.23 -7.89 -9.58
N ALA A 146 -18.21 -7.42 -8.80
CA ALA A 146 -19.00 -8.27 -7.91
C ALA A 146 -19.77 -9.37 -8.69
N LYS A 147 -20.26 -9.07 -9.89
CA LYS A 147 -20.93 -10.08 -10.76
C LYS A 147 -19.94 -11.01 -11.44
N LEU A 148 -18.79 -10.50 -11.84
CA LEU A 148 -17.78 -11.29 -12.55
C LEU A 148 -17.07 -12.28 -11.61
N PHE A 149 -16.82 -11.86 -10.37
CA PHE A 149 -16.09 -12.64 -9.36
C PHE A 149 -17.00 -13.27 -8.29
N SER A 150 -18.32 -13.31 -8.50
CA SER A 150 -19.22 -14.07 -7.64
C SER A 150 -19.18 -15.56 -7.94
N SER A 151 -19.01 -16.37 -6.90
CA SER A 151 -19.33 -17.80 -6.97
C SER A 151 -20.86 -17.95 -7.03
N ALA A 152 -21.38 -18.59 -8.08
CA ALA A 152 -22.82 -18.78 -8.30
C ALA A 152 -23.56 -19.40 -7.11
#